data_AF-A0A6A8G327-F1
#
_entry.id   AF-A0A6A8G327-F1
#
_cell.length_a   1.000
_cell.length_b   1.000
_cell.length_c   1.000
_cell.angle_alpha   90.00
_cell.angle_beta   90.00
_cell.angle_gamma   90.00
#
_symmetry.space_group_name_H-M   'P 1'
#
loop_
_entity.id
_entity.type
_entity.pdbx_description
1 polymer ?
#
loop_
_entity_poly.entity_id
_entity_poly.type
_entity_poly.pdbx_seq_one_letter_code
_entity_poly.pdbx_strand_id
1 'polypeptide(L)'
;MTSRKTKDERTRNWTFVVYPESAPDNWREFLDELHVPWVESPLHDKDVNPDGELKNPHLYVLIMFSSKKTQHQIRELTPMFRSPNTQICCTIKLMVRSSAHMHLPDKFHYAKSCLLYSAYSAH
;
A
#
# COMPACT_ATOMS: atom_id res chain seq x y z
N MET A 1 -20.12 33.20 -14.60
CA MET A 1 -20.21 31.90 -13.91
C MET A 1 -18.83 31.24 -13.99
N THR A 2 -18.07 31.24 -12.91
CA THR A 2 -16.75 30.57 -12.87
C THR A 2 -16.97 29.07 -12.69
N SER A 3 -16.61 28.30 -13.71
CA SER A 3 -16.60 26.83 -13.65
C SER A 3 -15.65 26.38 -12.55
N ARG A 4 -16.17 25.72 -11.50
CA ARG A 4 -15.35 24.98 -10.53
C ARG A 4 -14.65 23.87 -11.31
N LYS A 5 -13.34 24.01 -11.54
CA LYS A 5 -12.51 22.89 -11.99
C LYS A 5 -12.61 21.79 -10.93
N THR A 6 -13.28 20.69 -11.26
CA THR A 6 -13.25 19.47 -10.46
C THR A 6 -11.80 18.99 -10.38
N LYS A 7 -11.32 18.80 -9.15
CA LYS A 7 -9.95 18.31 -8.91
C LYS A 7 -9.88 16.88 -9.46
N ASP A 8 -8.86 16.59 -10.28
CA ASP A 8 -8.62 15.23 -10.76
C ASP A 8 -8.10 14.39 -9.58
N GLU A 9 -8.98 13.58 -8.99
CA GLU A 9 -8.67 12.69 -7.85
C GLU A 9 -8.07 11.35 -8.29
N ARG A 10 -7.83 11.17 -9.60
CA ARG A 10 -7.30 9.92 -10.15
C ARG A 10 -5.78 9.89 -10.07
N THR A 11 -5.22 8.76 -9.64
CA THR A 11 -3.78 8.52 -9.59
C THR A 11 -3.42 7.14 -10.12
N ARG A 12 -2.15 6.95 -10.48
CA ARG A 12 -1.58 5.66 -10.88
C ARG A 12 -1.16 4.82 -9.69
N ASN A 13 -0.84 5.44 -8.56
CA ASN A 13 -0.20 4.79 -7.43
C ASN A 13 -1.13 4.80 -6.22
N TRP A 14 -1.42 3.61 -5.71
CA TRP A 14 -2.33 3.41 -4.59
C TRP A 14 -1.66 2.57 -3.52
N THR A 15 -1.97 2.85 -2.26
CA THR A 15 -1.48 2.06 -1.14
C THR A 15 -2.63 1.64 -0.24
N PHE A 16 -2.47 0.49 0.42
CA PHE A 16 -3.42 -0.07 1.36
C PHE A 16 -2.69 -0.90 2.41
N VAL A 17 -3.39 -1.18 3.51
CA VAL A 17 -2.86 -1.89 4.67
C VAL A 17 -3.45 -3.30 4.71
N VAL A 18 -2.61 -4.32 4.61
CA VAL A 18 -3.03 -5.72 4.72
C VAL A 18 -2.73 -6.24 6.12
N TYR A 19 -3.70 -6.87 6.76
CA TYR A 19 -3.53 -7.53 8.05
C TYR A 19 -3.38 -9.04 7.81
N PRO A 20 -2.20 -9.65 8.04
CA PRO A 20 -1.98 -11.06 7.75
C PRO A 20 -2.96 -12.00 8.45
N GLU A 21 -3.44 -11.64 9.65
CA GLU A 21 -4.41 -12.43 10.41
C GLU A 21 -5.78 -12.58 9.73
N SER A 22 -6.12 -11.63 8.86
CA SER A 22 -7.44 -11.58 8.23
C SER A 22 -7.37 -11.70 6.72
N ALA A 23 -6.22 -11.47 6.08
CA ALA A 23 -6.06 -11.58 4.63
C ALA A 23 -6.24 -13.05 4.17
N PRO A 24 -6.86 -13.31 3.00
CA PRO A 24 -6.85 -14.65 2.40
C PRO A 24 -5.41 -15.08 2.07
N ASP A 25 -5.04 -16.35 2.28
CA ASP A 25 -3.66 -16.82 2.07
C ASP A 25 -3.09 -16.50 0.68
N ASN A 26 -3.96 -16.49 -0.33
CA ASN A 26 -3.64 -16.24 -1.73
C ASN A 26 -3.73 -14.77 -2.17
N TRP A 27 -3.78 -13.81 -1.25
CA TRP A 27 -3.98 -12.39 -1.60
C TRP A 27 -2.89 -11.82 -2.53
N ARG A 28 -1.67 -12.38 -2.49
CA ARG A 28 -0.56 -12.00 -3.37
C ARG A 28 -0.78 -12.47 -4.81
N GLU A 29 -1.33 -13.67 -4.98
CA GLU A 29 -1.67 -14.21 -6.30
C GLU A 29 -2.70 -13.32 -7.00
N PHE A 30 -3.70 -12.83 -6.27
CA PHE A 30 -4.65 -11.84 -6.79
C PHE A 30 -3.98 -10.53 -7.25
N LEU A 31 -2.89 -10.10 -6.60
CA LEU A 31 -2.14 -8.91 -7.05
C LEU A 31 -1.32 -9.20 -8.30
N ASP A 32 -0.74 -10.39 -8.40
CA ASP A 32 0.00 -10.82 -9.59
C ASP A 32 -0.93 -10.96 -10.81
N GLU A 33 -2.17 -11.44 -10.62
CA GLU A 33 -3.22 -11.52 -11.66
C GLU A 33 -3.66 -10.16 -12.20
N LEU A 34 -3.46 -9.07 -11.45
CA LEU A 34 -3.72 -7.72 -11.97
C LEU A 34 -2.71 -7.29 -13.04
N HIS A 35 -1.62 -8.05 -13.23
CA HIS A 35 -0.55 -7.79 -14.18
C HIS A 35 0.01 -6.36 -14.07
N VAL A 36 0.12 -5.87 -12.83
CA VAL A 36 0.71 -4.56 -12.52
C VAL A 36 1.80 -4.70 -11.47
N PRO A 37 2.85 -3.86 -11.53
CA PRO A 37 3.87 -3.86 -10.51
C PRO A 37 3.31 -3.52 -9.12
N TRP A 38 3.76 -4.25 -8.10
CA TRP A 38 3.43 -3.97 -6.71
C TRP A 38 4.63 -4.21 -5.77
N VAL A 39 4.60 -3.53 -4.63
CA VAL A 39 5.63 -3.59 -3.58
C VAL A 39 4.93 -3.86 -2.26
N GLU A 40 5.52 -4.72 -1.44
CA GLU A 40 5.12 -4.97 -0.07
C GLU A 40 6.22 -4.54 0.91
N SER A 41 5.80 -3.92 2.01
CA SER A 41 6.68 -3.58 3.12
C SER A 41 7.12 -4.82 3.90
N PRO A 42 8.15 -4.71 4.76
CA PRO A 42 8.34 -5.67 5.84
C PRO A 42 7.06 -5.77 6.70
N LEU A 43 6.91 -6.87 7.45
CA LEU A 43 5.86 -6.97 8.45
C LEU A 43 6.08 -5.93 9.55
N HIS A 44 5.09 -5.07 9.74
CA HIS A 44 5.06 -4.10 10.83
C HIS A 44 4.47 -4.74 12.08
N ASP A 45 5.32 -5.40 12.88
CA ASP A 45 4.96 -6.11 14.12
C ASP A 45 5.45 -5.39 15.39
N LYS A 46 6.14 -4.25 15.25
CA LYS A 46 6.75 -3.47 16.34
C LYS A 46 6.25 -2.03 16.41
N ASP A 47 5.20 -1.73 15.65
CA ASP A 47 4.62 -0.40 15.63
C ASP A 47 3.79 -0.17 16.89
N VAL A 48 3.97 0.98 17.53
CA VAL A 48 3.30 1.32 18.80
C VAL A 48 2.29 2.44 18.56
N ASN A 49 1.14 2.36 19.21
CA ASN A 49 0.13 3.41 19.28
C ASN A 49 0.58 4.56 20.19
N PRO A 50 -0.04 5.75 20.11
CA PRO A 50 0.31 6.87 21.00
C PRO A 50 0.13 6.58 22.49
N ASP A 51 -0.72 5.62 22.85
CA ASP A 51 -0.97 5.14 24.21
C ASP A 51 0.08 4.13 24.72
N GLY A 52 1.02 3.71 23.86
CA GLY A 52 2.06 2.72 24.19
C GLY A 52 1.67 1.28 23.87
N GLU A 53 0.46 1.01 23.38
CA GLU A 53 0.05 -0.34 23.00
C GLU A 53 0.63 -0.76 21.63
N LEU A 54 0.93 -2.04 21.48
CA LEU A 54 1.40 -2.58 20.20
C LEU A 54 0.26 -2.58 19.19
N LYS A 55 0.52 -2.08 17.98
CA LYS A 55 -0.41 -2.18 16.86
C LYS A 55 -0.49 -3.61 16.34
N ASN A 56 -1.66 -3.97 15.79
CA ASN A 56 -1.81 -5.23 15.10
C ASN A 56 -0.78 -5.35 13.96
N PRO A 57 -0.17 -6.54 13.78
CA PRO A 57 0.76 -6.79 12.70
C PRO A 57 0.13 -6.47 11.35
N HIS A 58 0.82 -5.66 10.54
CA HIS A 58 0.29 -5.21 9.26
C HIS A 58 1.38 -5.03 8.21
N LEU A 59 0.96 -5.00 6.95
CA LEU A 59 1.80 -4.79 5.78
C LEU A 59 1.28 -3.58 5.01
N TYR A 60 2.16 -2.73 4.52
CA TYR A 60 1.82 -1.75 3.50
C TYR A 60 2.07 -2.33 2.12
N VAL A 61 1.04 -2.29 1.28
CA VAL A 61 1.14 -2.66 -0.13
C VAL A 61 1.02 -1.40 -0.97
N LEU A 62 1.87 -1.28 -1.99
CA LEU A 62 1.83 -0.24 -3.01
C LEU A 62 1.59 -0.91 -4.37
N ILE A 63 0.57 -0.48 -5.09
CA ILE A 63 0.25 -0.93 -6.44
C ILE A 63 0.40 0.22 -7.45
N MET A 64 0.97 -0.08 -8.62
CA MET A 64 1.36 0.93 -9.62
C MET A 64 0.74 0.62 -10.99
N PHE A 65 -0.37 1.30 -11.31
CA PHE A 65 -1.09 1.11 -12.58
C PHE A 65 -0.46 1.93 -13.73
N SER A 66 -0.55 1.40 -14.96
CA SER A 66 -0.16 2.11 -16.18
C SER A 66 -1.04 3.34 -16.47
N SER A 67 -2.31 3.29 -16.06
CA SER A 67 -3.31 4.35 -16.23
C SER A 67 -3.85 4.84 -14.88
N LYS A 68 -4.31 6.09 -14.82
CA LYS A 68 -4.89 6.66 -13.61
C LYS A 68 -6.20 5.92 -13.27
N LYS A 69 -6.36 5.53 -12.00
CA LYS A 69 -7.57 4.92 -11.44
C LYS A 69 -8.28 5.89 -10.50
N THR A 70 -9.59 5.78 -10.38
CA THR A 70 -10.38 6.49 -9.35
C THR A 70 -10.33 5.72 -8.02
N GLN A 71 -10.63 6.39 -6.91
CA GLN A 71 -10.75 5.69 -5.62
C GLN A 71 -11.82 4.60 -5.66
N HIS A 72 -12.92 4.81 -6.39
CA HIS A 72 -13.98 3.83 -6.56
C HIS A 72 -13.46 2.54 -7.22
N GLN A 73 -12.72 2.65 -8.33
CA GLN A 73 -12.12 1.50 -9.02
C GLN A 73 -11.17 0.70 -8.12
N ILE A 74 -10.43 1.39 -7.23
CA ILE A 74 -9.55 0.70 -6.29
C ILE A 74 -10.34 0.04 -5.18
N ARG A 75 -11.40 0.69 -4.67
CA ARG A 75 -12.30 0.08 -3.67
C ARG A 75 -12.99 -1.18 -4.19
N GLU A 76 -13.21 -1.31 -5.49
CA GLU A 76 -13.71 -2.58 -6.07
C GLU A 76 -12.70 -3.73 -5.93
N LEU A 77 -11.40 -3.44 -5.86
CA LEU A 77 -10.34 -4.44 -5.67
C LEU A 77 -10.13 -4.79 -4.19
N THR A 78 -10.37 -3.84 -3.28
CA THR A 78 -10.10 -4.00 -1.84
C THR A 78 -10.73 -5.19 -1.11
N PRO A 79 -11.93 -5.68 -1.48
CA PRO A 79 -12.53 -6.84 -0.83
C PRO A 79 -11.69 -8.10 -0.99
N MET A 80 -10.97 -8.22 -2.11
CA MET A 80 -10.07 -9.36 -2.38
C MET A 80 -8.93 -9.45 -1.36
N PHE A 81 -8.52 -8.31 -0.80
CA PHE A 81 -7.43 -8.20 0.18
C PHE A 81 -7.93 -8.01 1.61
N ARG A 82 -9.27 -7.97 1.82
CA ARG A 82 -9.92 -7.56 3.08
C ARG A 82 -9.34 -6.26 3.65
N SER A 83 -8.98 -5.32 2.75
CA SER A 83 -8.29 -4.07 3.10
C SER A 83 -9.09 -2.85 2.64
N PRO A 84 -10.07 -2.37 3.43
CA PRO A 84 -10.92 -1.24 3.01
C PRO A 84 -10.18 0.10 2.93
N ASN A 85 -8.99 0.19 3.54
CA ASN A 85 -8.27 1.44 3.78
C ASN A 85 -7.32 1.82 2.64
N THR A 86 -7.89 2.16 1.48
CA THR A 86 -7.11 2.66 0.33
C THR A 86 -6.72 4.12 0.48
N GLN A 87 -5.48 4.44 0.15
CA GLN A 87 -4.92 5.79 0.17
C GLN A 87 -4.19 6.10 -1.14
N ILE A 88 -4.25 7.38 -1.54
CA ILE A 88 -3.50 7.90 -2.68
C ILE A 88 -2.02 7.93 -2.31
N CYS A 89 -1.17 7.30 -3.13
CA CYS A 89 0.27 7.40 -2.96
C CYS A 89 0.82 8.53 -3.84
N CYS A 90 1.15 9.67 -3.24
CA CYS A 90 1.69 10.83 -3.96
C CYS A 90 3.14 10.61 -4.43
N THR A 91 3.94 9.83 -3.70
CA THR A 91 5.35 9.61 -4.02
C THR A 91 5.82 8.22 -3.60
N ILE A 92 6.10 7.36 -4.59
CA ILE A 92 6.59 6.00 -4.39
C ILE A 92 7.86 5.98 -3.53
N LYS A 93 8.82 6.87 -3.82
CA LYS A 93 10.07 6.98 -3.05
C LYS A 93 9.83 7.27 -1.57
N LEU A 94 8.87 8.14 -1.26
CA LEU A 94 8.53 8.47 0.12
C LEU A 94 7.85 7.28 0.78
N MET A 95 6.91 6.63 0.10
CA MET A 95 6.22 5.45 0.63
C MET A 95 7.18 4.32 0.98
N VAL A 96 8.08 3.96 0.08
CA VAL A 96 9.07 2.87 0.30
C VAL A 96 10.04 3.19 1.43
N ARG A 97 10.42 4.46 1.63
CA ARG A 97 11.29 4.86 2.73
C ARG A 97 10.54 4.95 4.07
N SER A 98 9.29 5.39 4.03
CA SER A 98 8.43 5.52 5.21
C SER A 98 7.94 4.17 5.71
N SER A 99 7.68 3.17 4.85
CA SER A 99 7.37 1.81 5.30
C SER A 99 8.51 1.18 6.08
N ALA A 100 9.77 1.46 5.72
CA ALA A 100 10.90 1.02 6.53
C ALA A 100 11.23 1.94 7.72
N HIS A 101 10.38 2.95 8.01
CA HIS A 101 10.59 3.98 9.03
C HIS A 101 11.95 4.69 8.99
N MET A 102 12.58 4.81 7.81
CA MET A 102 13.98 5.28 7.69
C MET A 102 14.27 6.69 8.22
N HIS A 103 13.23 7.50 8.44
CA HIS A 103 13.34 8.91 8.81
C HIS A 103 12.50 9.26 10.03
N LEU A 104 12.03 8.25 10.77
CA LEU A 104 11.17 8.43 11.94
C LEU A 104 11.95 7.98 13.18
N PRO A 105 12.70 8.90 13.84
CA PRO A 105 13.64 8.53 14.91
C PRO A 105 12.96 7.83 16.08
N ASP A 106 11.69 8.14 16.33
CA ASP A 106 10.90 7.61 17.45
C ASP A 106 10.22 6.27 17.13
N LYS A 107 10.46 5.69 15.95
CA LYS A 107 9.84 4.43 15.53
C LYS A 107 10.86 3.31 15.33
N PHE A 108 10.37 2.07 15.41
CA PHE A 108 11.18 0.91 15.07
C PHE A 108 11.56 0.95 13.59
N HIS A 109 12.86 0.80 13.30
CA HIS A 109 13.40 0.83 11.94
C HIS A 109 13.47 -0.59 11.37
N TYR A 110 12.80 -0.85 10.25
CA TYR A 110 12.79 -2.16 9.60
C TYR A 110 13.90 -2.27 8.55
N ALA A 111 14.41 -3.49 8.36
CA ALA A 111 15.48 -3.75 7.40
C ALA A 111 14.98 -3.61 5.95
N LYS A 112 15.78 -2.94 5.10
CA LYS A 112 15.47 -2.73 3.68
C LYS A 112 15.37 -4.03 2.89
N SER A 113 16.12 -5.05 3.30
CA SER A 113 16.17 -6.37 2.66
C SER A 113 14.85 -7.13 2.76
N CYS A 114 13.94 -6.70 3.64
CA CYS A 114 12.64 -7.34 3.82
C CYS A 114 11.55 -6.73 2.91
N LEU A 115 11.90 -5.78 2.03
CA LEU A 115 10.99 -5.27 1.02
C LEU A 115 10.82 -6.32 -0.08
N LEU A 116 9.58 -6.77 -0.29
CA LEU A 116 9.23 -7.66 -1.39
C LEU A 116 8.77 -6.82 -2.58
N TYR A 117 9.31 -7.12 -3.75
CA TYR A 117 8.96 -6.45 -5.00
C TYR A 117 8.58 -7.48 -6.04
N SER A 118 7.37 -7.37 -6.57
CA SER A 118 6.92 -8.12 -7.74
C SER A 118 6.90 -7.17 -8.94
N ALA A 119 7.83 -7.39 -9.86
CA ALA A 119 7.79 -6.82 -11.19
C ALA A 119 7.15 -7.84 -12.12
N TYR A 120 5.89 -7.59 -12.52
CA TYR A 120 5.36 -8.30 -13.67
C TYR A 120 6.20 -7.92 -14.91
N SER A 121 6.89 -8.92 -15.47
CA SER A 121 7.55 -8.79 -16.77
C SER A 121 6.54 -9.23 -17.80
N ALA A 122 5.93 -8.27 -18.50
CA ALA A 122 5.11 -8.60 -19.67
C ALA A 122 6.04 -9.19 -20.74
N HIS A 123 5.97 -10.51 -20.93
CA HIS A 123 6.53 -11.20 -22.10
C HIS A 123 5.63 -11.01 -23.32
#